data_AF-A0A7S2HP57-F1
#
_entry.id   AF-A0A7S2HP57-F1
#
_cell.length_a   1.000
_cell.length_b   1.000
_cell.length_c   1.000
_cell.angle_alpha   90.00
_cell.angle_beta   90.00
_cell.angle_gamma   90.00
#
_symmetry.space_group_name_H-M   'P 1'
#
loop_
_entity.id
_entity.type
_entity.pdbx_description
1 polymer ?
#
loop_
_entity_poly.entity_id
_entity_poly.type
_entity_poly.pdbx_seq_one_letter_code
_entity_poly.pdbx_strand_id
1 'polypeptide(L)'
;ERNEYQLVENDDDSINNDDQDEQQHSRERRQDAHGVIKHVTATLLEVRPGLGATPRLTELTATAVEALVFGELYDLVFGEIEEEMREKDATLLKKISEFEMDHYLKRRGHHHR
;
A
#
# COMPACT_ATOMS: atom_id res chain seq x y z
N GLU A 1 52.80 11.36 -6.62
CA GLU A 1 52.15 10.76 -5.43
C GLU A 1 50.81 10.16 -5.86
N ARG A 2 50.27 9.25 -5.05
CA ARG A 2 49.33 8.17 -5.40
C ARG A 2 48.01 8.62 -6.05
N ASN A 3 47.59 7.84 -7.05
CA ASN A 3 46.24 7.71 -7.60
C ASN A 3 45.31 6.97 -6.60
N GLU A 4 44.02 6.94 -6.97
CA GLU A 4 42.90 6.14 -6.41
C GLU A 4 42.10 6.77 -5.27
N TYR A 5 40.99 7.43 -5.64
CA TYR A 5 39.65 7.06 -5.14
C TYR A 5 38.65 7.27 -6.27
N GLN A 6 38.54 6.27 -7.14
CA GLN A 6 37.40 6.11 -8.03
C GLN A 6 36.38 5.27 -7.23
N LEU A 7 35.49 5.94 -6.51
CA LEU A 7 34.32 5.30 -5.91
C LEU A 7 33.36 5.02 -7.06
N VAL A 8 33.30 3.75 -7.44
CA VAL A 8 32.36 3.22 -8.42
C VAL A 8 30.97 3.29 -7.79
N GLU A 9 30.16 4.26 -8.21
CA GLU A 9 28.71 4.21 -8.04
C GLU A 9 28.19 3.10 -8.95
N ASN A 10 28.09 1.89 -8.41
CA ASN A 10 27.25 0.86 -8.99
C ASN A 10 25.85 1.11 -8.46
N ASP A 11 25.05 1.84 -9.23
CA ASP A 11 23.59 1.80 -9.14
C ASP A 11 23.15 0.40 -9.58
N ASP A 12 23.18 -0.53 -8.65
CA ASP A 12 22.53 -1.84 -8.79
C ASP A 12 21.02 -1.65 -8.54
N ASP A 13 20.34 -1.06 -9.51
CA ASP A 13 18.88 -1.17 -9.67
C ASP A 13 18.54 -2.59 -10.14
N SER A 14 18.93 -3.59 -9.35
CA SER A 14 18.34 -4.92 -9.43
C SER A 14 16.91 -4.82 -8.93
N ILE A 15 16.02 -4.39 -9.82
CA ILE A 15 14.58 -4.56 -9.68
C ILE A 15 14.36 -6.07 -9.57
N ASN A 16 14.19 -6.57 -8.34
CA ASN A 16 13.73 -7.91 -8.06
C ASN A 16 12.39 -8.10 -8.77
N ASN A 17 12.38 -8.89 -9.84
CA ASN A 17 11.15 -9.17 -10.58
C ASN A 17 10.12 -9.94 -9.73
N ASP A 18 10.56 -10.66 -8.69
CA ASP A 18 9.68 -11.37 -7.75
C ASP A 18 8.78 -10.41 -6.93
N ASP A 19 9.27 -9.23 -6.57
CA ASP A 19 8.52 -8.25 -5.76
C ASP A 19 7.42 -7.52 -6.58
N GLN A 20 7.59 -7.46 -7.91
CA GLN A 20 6.56 -6.91 -8.80
C GLN A 20 5.36 -7.85 -8.96
N ASP A 21 5.62 -9.15 -9.03
CA ASP A 21 4.56 -10.16 -9.17
C ASP A 21 3.68 -10.23 -7.92
N GLU A 22 4.25 -10.13 -6.72
CA GLU A 22 3.47 -10.09 -5.47
C GLU A 22 2.64 -8.80 -5.32
N GLN A 23 3.17 -7.64 -5.71
CA GLN A 23 2.41 -6.38 -5.72
C GLN A 23 1.29 -6.38 -6.76
N GLN A 24 1.52 -7.00 -7.92
CA GLN A 24 0.52 -7.20 -8.96
C GLN A 24 -0.60 -8.10 -8.46
N HIS A 25 -0.26 -9.26 -7.89
CA HIS A 25 -1.23 -10.18 -7.29
C HIS A 25 -2.02 -9.54 -6.13
N SER A 26 -1.40 -8.64 -5.37
CA SER A 26 -2.09 -7.92 -4.30
C SER A 26 -3.16 -6.95 -4.80
N ARG A 27 -2.86 -6.24 -5.89
CA ARG A 27 -3.85 -5.39 -6.55
C ARG A 27 -4.99 -6.21 -7.15
N GLU A 28 -4.68 -7.38 -7.71
CA GLU A 28 -5.67 -8.31 -8.27
C GLU A 28 -6.63 -8.81 -7.17
N ARG A 29 -6.12 -9.26 -6.01
CA ARG A 29 -6.97 -9.71 -4.88
C ARG A 29 -7.93 -8.64 -4.37
N ARG A 30 -7.46 -7.40 -4.23
CA ARG A 30 -8.32 -6.26 -3.82
C ARG A 30 -9.38 -5.93 -4.87
N GLN A 31 -9.02 -6.01 -6.15
CA GLN A 31 -9.98 -5.83 -7.25
C GLN A 31 -11.04 -6.94 -7.27
N ASP A 32 -10.63 -8.18 -7.01
CA ASP A 32 -11.53 -9.32 -6.92
C ASP A 32 -12.53 -9.17 -5.77
N ALA A 33 -12.08 -8.75 -4.58
CA ALA A 33 -12.96 -8.47 -3.45
C ALA A 33 -14.02 -7.41 -3.80
N HIS A 34 -13.60 -6.33 -4.47
CA HIS A 34 -14.54 -5.31 -4.93
C HIS A 34 -15.52 -5.84 -5.99
N GLY A 35 -15.05 -6.72 -6.88
CA GLY A 35 -15.88 -7.43 -7.87
C GLY A 35 -16.96 -8.29 -7.20
N VAL A 36 -16.58 -9.07 -6.18
CA VAL A 36 -17.51 -9.89 -5.39
C VAL A 36 -18.57 -9.03 -4.71
N ILE A 37 -18.18 -7.94 -4.04
CA ILE A 37 -19.11 -7.02 -3.37
C ILE A 37 -20.13 -6.46 -4.37
N LYS A 38 -19.67 -6.01 -5.54
CA LYS A 38 -20.57 -5.50 -6.60
C LYS A 38 -21.52 -6.58 -7.09
N HIS A 39 -21.02 -7.78 -7.35
CA HIS A 39 -21.82 -8.89 -7.85
C HIS A 39 -22.91 -9.27 -6.83
N VAL A 40 -22.55 -9.51 -5.58
CA VAL A 40 -23.49 -9.88 -4.51
C VAL A 40 -24.52 -8.78 -4.29
N THR A 41 -24.09 -7.51 -4.27
CA THR A 41 -25.00 -6.37 -4.15
C THR A 41 -26.00 -6.33 -5.31
N ALA A 42 -25.53 -6.47 -6.55
CA ALA A 42 -26.40 -6.48 -7.73
C ALA A 42 -27.40 -7.64 -7.67
N THR A 43 -26.95 -8.85 -7.37
CA THR A 43 -27.81 -10.02 -7.24
C THR A 43 -28.86 -9.84 -6.14
N LEU A 44 -28.49 -9.27 -4.98
CA LEU A 44 -29.44 -8.98 -3.91
C LEU A 44 -30.52 -7.99 -4.32
N LEU A 45 -30.17 -6.97 -5.11
CA LEU A 45 -31.12 -6.01 -5.64
C LEU A 45 -32.06 -6.65 -6.69
N GLU A 46 -31.58 -7.61 -7.47
CA GLU A 46 -32.39 -8.37 -8.42
C GLU A 46 -33.37 -9.33 -7.73
N VAL A 47 -32.91 -10.12 -6.76
CA VAL A 47 -33.76 -11.10 -6.05
C VAL A 47 -34.66 -10.47 -5.00
N ARG A 48 -34.32 -9.26 -4.53
CA ARG A 48 -35.10 -8.53 -3.52
C ARG A 48 -35.23 -7.04 -3.89
N PRO A 49 -36.12 -6.71 -4.85
CA PRO A 49 -36.27 -5.35 -5.37
C PRO A 49 -36.58 -4.28 -4.31
N GLY A 50 -37.16 -4.67 -3.17
CA GLY A 50 -37.41 -3.77 -2.04
C GLY A 50 -36.13 -3.13 -1.46
N LEU A 51 -34.97 -3.76 -1.63
CA LEU A 51 -33.67 -3.20 -1.24
C LEU A 51 -33.19 -2.11 -2.21
N GLY A 52 -33.65 -2.15 -3.46
CA GLY A 52 -33.38 -1.12 -4.48
C GLY A 52 -34.45 -0.05 -4.60
N ALA A 53 -35.45 -0.05 -3.70
CA ALA A 53 -36.62 0.80 -3.83
C ALA A 53 -36.32 2.30 -3.65
N THR A 54 -35.23 2.64 -2.95
CA THR A 54 -34.77 4.02 -2.79
C THR A 54 -33.25 4.06 -2.82
N PRO A 55 -32.63 5.18 -3.25
CA PRO A 55 -31.17 5.32 -3.23
C PRO A 55 -30.55 5.01 -1.86
N ARG A 56 -31.22 5.46 -0.79
CA ARG A 56 -30.79 5.20 0.60
C ARG A 56 -30.77 3.72 0.96
N LEU A 57 -31.78 2.95 0.52
CA LEU A 57 -31.82 1.50 0.78
C LEU A 57 -30.77 0.76 -0.05
N THR A 58 -30.53 1.21 -1.28
CA THR A 58 -29.46 0.68 -2.14
C THR A 58 -28.10 0.88 -1.49
N GLU A 59 -27.81 2.10 -1.00
CA GLU A 59 -26.57 2.42 -0.30
C GLU A 59 -26.42 1.58 0.98
N LEU A 60 -27.45 1.50 1.82
CA LEU A 60 -27.43 0.67 3.03
C LEU A 60 -27.18 -0.81 2.72
N THR A 61 -27.76 -1.31 1.63
CA THR A 61 -27.56 -2.70 1.18
C THR A 61 -26.11 -2.90 0.74
N ALA A 62 -25.56 -1.98 -0.06
CA ALA A 62 -24.16 -2.04 -0.47
C ALA A 62 -23.21 -2.00 0.73
N THR A 63 -23.44 -1.08 1.67
CA THR A 63 -22.65 -0.99 2.92
C THR A 63 -22.76 -2.25 3.77
N ALA A 64 -23.94 -2.87 3.87
CA ALA A 64 -24.11 -4.11 4.62
C ALA A 64 -23.38 -5.29 3.97
N VAL A 65 -23.46 -5.42 2.63
CA VAL A 65 -22.71 -6.43 1.88
C VAL A 65 -21.21 -6.21 2.03
N GLU A 66 -20.76 -4.96 1.88
CA GLU A 66 -19.38 -4.57 2.07
C GLU A 66 -18.89 -4.94 3.48
N ALA A 67 -19.62 -4.60 4.53
CA ALA A 67 -19.25 -4.94 5.91
C ALA A 67 -19.17 -6.45 6.17
N LEU A 68 -20.06 -7.25 5.58
CA LEU A 68 -20.03 -8.70 5.72
C LEU A 68 -18.85 -9.32 4.96
N VAL A 69 -18.61 -8.89 3.72
CA VAL A 69 -17.52 -9.41 2.89
C VAL A 69 -16.17 -8.95 3.42
N PHE A 70 -16.02 -7.65 3.73
CA PHE A 70 -14.80 -7.15 4.37
C PHE A 70 -14.59 -7.74 5.75
N GLY A 71 -15.63 -8.03 6.54
CA GLY A 71 -15.45 -8.69 7.84
C GLY A 71 -14.65 -9.99 7.75
N GLU A 72 -14.87 -10.77 6.69
CA GLU A 72 -14.17 -12.04 6.46
C GLU A 72 -12.79 -11.84 5.77
N LEU A 73 -12.65 -10.79 4.96
CA LEU A 73 -11.44 -10.53 4.18
C LEU A 73 -10.48 -9.53 4.84
N TYR A 74 -10.89 -8.88 5.93
CA TYR A 74 -10.18 -7.75 6.52
C TYR A 74 -8.75 -8.11 6.88
N ASP A 75 -8.55 -9.19 7.63
CA ASP A 75 -7.23 -9.59 8.09
C ASP A 75 -6.28 -9.92 6.93
N LEU A 76 -6.81 -10.52 5.86
CA LEU A 76 -6.03 -10.86 4.65
C LEU A 76 -5.61 -9.61 3.88
N VAL A 77 -6.55 -8.69 3.65
CA VAL A 77 -6.29 -7.43 2.95
C VAL A 77 -5.41 -6.50 3.79
N PHE A 78 -5.62 -6.47 5.10
CA PHE A 78 -4.84 -5.63 6.00
C PHE A 78 -3.40 -6.13 6.10
N GLY A 79 -3.16 -7.44 6.26
CA GLY A 79 -1.82 -8.01 6.25
C GLY A 79 -1.07 -7.73 4.94
N GLU A 80 -1.76 -7.82 3.80
CA GLU A 80 -1.21 -7.44 2.51
C GLU A 80 -0.81 -5.95 2.43
N ILE A 81 -1.64 -5.06 2.98
CA ILE A 81 -1.32 -3.62 3.04
C ILE A 81 -0.13 -3.38 3.98
N GLU A 82 -0.09 -4.04 5.14
CA GLU A 82 1.03 -3.94 6.07
C GLU A 82 2.35 -4.36 5.41
N GLU A 83 2.33 -5.44 4.62
CA GLU A 83 3.48 -5.89 3.84
C GLU A 83 3.90 -4.86 2.79
N GLU A 84 2.96 -4.37 1.98
CA GLU A 84 3.23 -3.34 0.95
C GLU A 84 3.79 -2.04 1.55
N MET A 85 3.35 -1.68 2.76
CA MET A 85 3.79 -0.48 3.45
C MET A 85 5.10 -0.66 4.20
N ARG A 86 5.48 -1.88 4.59
CA ARG A 86 6.71 -2.18 5.34
C ARG A 86 7.95 -1.64 4.65
N GLU A 87 8.06 -1.86 3.34
CA GLU A 87 9.21 -1.40 2.55
C GLU A 87 9.24 0.12 2.35
N LYS A 88 8.06 0.70 2.14
CA LYS A 88 7.90 2.16 2.00
C LYS A 88 8.25 2.86 3.30
N ASP A 89 7.82 2.31 4.43
CA ASP A 89 8.12 2.80 5.77
C ASP A 89 9.62 2.66 6.08
N ALA A 90 10.23 1.52 5.75
CA ALA A 90 11.67 1.33 5.91
C ALA A 90 12.48 2.35 5.09
N THR A 91 12.08 2.56 3.84
CA THR A 91 12.71 3.56 2.95
C THR A 91 12.54 4.97 3.48
N LEU A 92 11.35 5.31 3.99
CA LEU A 92 11.07 6.61 4.57
C LEU A 92 11.90 6.86 5.84
N LEU A 93 11.98 5.88 6.73
CA LEU A 93 12.79 5.95 7.95
C LEU A 93 14.27 6.16 7.64
N LYS A 94 14.80 5.48 6.62
CA LYS A 94 16.17 5.68 6.15
C LYS A 94 16.40 7.13 5.72
N LYS A 95 15.53 7.69 4.89
CA LYS A 95 15.62 9.08 4.42
C LYS A 95 15.56 10.09 5.57
N ILE A 96 14.69 9.85 6.56
CA ILE A 96 14.61 10.69 7.76
C ILE A 96 15.94 10.64 8.53
N SER A 97 16.49 9.44 8.76
CA SER A 97 17.77 9.28 9.45
C SER A 97 18.93 9.98 8.73
N GLU A 98 19.00 9.88 7.41
CA GLU A 98 20.02 10.54 6.60
C GLU A 98 19.91 12.06 6.70
N PHE A 99 18.69 12.60 6.61
CA PHE A 99 18.43 14.03 6.75
C PHE A 99 18.82 14.55 8.15
N GLU A 100 18.45 13.83 9.20
CA GLU A 100 18.79 14.20 10.58
C GLU A 100 20.30 14.21 10.81
N MET A 101 21.01 13.23 10.26
CA MET A 101 22.47 13.13 10.34
C MET A 101 23.17 14.28 9.60
N ASP A 102 22.75 14.58 8.37
CA ASP A 102 23.28 15.71 7.59
C ASP A 102 23.04 17.05 8.33
N HIS A 103 21.85 17.24 8.87
CA HIS A 103 21.51 18.44 9.63
C HIS A 103 22.28 18.55 10.96
N TYR A 104 22.58 17.43 11.61
CA TYR A 104 23.44 17.40 12.79
C TYR A 104 24.89 17.80 12.46
N LEU A 105 25.44 17.26 11.38
CA LEU A 105 26.80 17.57 10.91
C LEU A 105 26.94 19.04 10.50
N LYS A 106 25.97 19.59 9.77
CA LYS A 106 25.93 21.02 9.38
C LYS A 106 25.90 21.95 10.60
N ARG A 107 25.12 21.62 11.64
CA ARG A 107 25.07 22.41 12.88
C ARG A 107 26.38 22.37 13.67
N ARG A 108 27.08 21.23 13.72
CA ARG A 108 28.40 21.14 14.36
C ARG A 108 29.50 21.87 13.58
N GLY A 109 29.44 21.83 12.25
CA GLY A 109 30.40 22.54 11.38
C GLY A 109 30.36 24.07 11.49
N HIS A 110 29.27 24.65 12.00
CA HIS A 110 29.14 26.10 12.23
C HIS A 110 29.69 26.59 13.59
N HIS A 111 30.06 25.71 14.52
CA HIS A 111 30.64 26.09 15.81
C HIS A 111 32.18 26.04 15.88
N HIS A 112 32.86 25.88 14.73
CA HIS A 112 34.33 25.85 14.64
C HIS A 112 34.90 26.89 13.66
N ARG A 113 34.15 27.97 13.39
CA ARG A 113 34.65 29.14 12.66
C ARG A 113 34.45 30.41 13.47
#